data_AF-A0A816CDJ4-F1
#
_entry.id   AF-A0A816CDJ4-F1
#
_cell.length_a   1.000
_cell.length_b   1.000
_cell.length_c   1.000
_cell.angle_alpha   90.00
_cell.angle_beta   90.00
_cell.angle_gamma   90.00
#
_symmetry.space_group_name_H-M   'P 1'
#
loop_
_entity.id
_entity.type
_entity.pdbx_description
1 polymer ?
#
loop_
_entity_poly.entity_id
_entity_poly.type
_entity_poly.pdbx_seq_one_letter_code
_entity_poly.pdbx_strand_id
1 'polypeptide(L)'
;ETEYEGGRESYQENEDYKGATLLALLDDELNGWVHHVQYILPEGRAKWWHPGENADKEEEEGSSLLTPIDGVAEIQTTKAWGAKISSHLIRQLACADYEPELPPLSTNEYRDGSEIGEAEDPSPEEEAKVRAAEEPAADEGEEKK
;
A
#
# COMPACT_ATOMS: atom_id res chain seq x y z
N GLU A 1 -18.11 -12.78 16.37
CA GLU A 1 -17.99 -11.45 16.98
C GLU A 1 -16.56 -11.32 17.47
N THR A 2 -15.65 -11.02 16.54
CA THR A 2 -14.25 -10.75 16.85
C THR A 2 -14.15 -9.25 17.04
N GLU A 3 -14.17 -8.83 18.30
CA GLU A 3 -13.84 -7.45 18.68
C GLU A 3 -12.37 -7.23 18.31
N TYR A 4 -12.14 -6.65 17.14
CA TYR A 4 -10.88 -5.98 16.83
C TYR A 4 -10.83 -4.78 17.78
N GLU A 5 -10.23 -4.98 18.95
CA GLU A 5 -9.90 -3.88 19.87
C GLU A 5 -8.95 -2.96 19.12
N GLY A 6 -9.49 -1.91 18.50
CA GLY A 6 -8.71 -0.80 17.99
C GLY A 6 -7.79 -0.32 19.10
N GLY A 7 -6.50 -0.16 18.78
CA GLY A 7 -5.48 0.27 19.72
C GLY A 7 -5.98 1.44 20.58
N ARG A 8 -5.68 1.41 21.88
CA ARG A 8 -6.18 2.40 22.84
C ARG A 8 -5.82 3.81 22.35
N GLU A 9 -6.83 4.63 22.08
CA GLU A 9 -6.63 6.01 21.59
C GLU A 9 -6.56 7.06 22.72
N SER A 10 -6.88 6.65 23.95
CA SER A 10 -6.92 7.53 25.12
C SER A 10 -6.14 6.96 26.30
N TYR A 11 -5.60 7.87 27.11
CA TYR A 11 -4.95 7.56 28.38
C TYR A 11 -5.42 8.53 29.45
N GLN A 12 -5.43 8.05 30.69
CA GLN A 12 -5.70 8.87 31.88
C GLN A 12 -4.39 9.10 32.63
N GLU A 13 -4.12 10.35 32.98
CA GLU A 13 -2.96 10.69 33.81
C GLU A 13 -3.10 10.07 35.21
N ASN A 14 -2.00 9.51 35.72
CA ASN A 14 -1.96 8.91 37.04
C ASN A 14 -1.58 9.97 38.09
N GLU A 15 -2.58 10.45 38.84
CA GLU A 15 -2.41 11.47 39.89
C GLU A 15 -1.51 11.01 41.05
N ASP A 16 -1.41 9.70 41.29
CA ASP A 16 -0.60 9.12 42.38
C ASP A 16 0.87 8.89 42.00
N TYR A 17 1.28 9.30 40.79
CA TYR A 17 2.63 9.07 40.31
C TYR A 17 3.66 9.95 41.04
N LYS A 18 4.59 9.31 41.75
CA LYS A 18 5.58 10.00 42.61
C LYS A 18 6.84 10.51 41.89
N GLY A 19 6.93 10.34 40.58
CA GLY A 19 8.11 10.72 39.80
C GLY A 19 9.27 9.74 39.98
N ALA A 20 9.90 9.35 38.87
CA ALA A 20 11.19 8.66 38.89
C ALA A 20 12.34 9.66 39.11
N THR A 21 13.45 9.20 39.70
CA THR A 21 14.65 10.02 39.82
C THR A 21 15.29 10.24 38.44
N LEU A 22 16.06 11.33 38.29
CA LEU A 22 16.78 11.58 37.03
C LEU A 22 17.68 10.40 36.64
N LEU A 23 18.31 9.72 37.61
CA LEU A 23 19.13 8.53 37.34
C LEU A 23 18.31 7.36 36.80
N ALA A 24 17.09 7.15 37.30
CA ALA A 24 16.20 6.11 36.80
C ALA A 24 15.64 6.43 35.40
N LEU A 25 15.50 7.70 35.06
CA LEU A 25 15.07 8.13 33.71
C LEU A 25 16.18 8.07 32.67
N LEU A 26 17.43 8.12 33.11
CA LEU A 26 18.65 8.05 32.28
C LEU A 26 19.18 6.62 32.13
N ASP A 27 18.43 5.62 32.58
CA ASP A 27 18.78 4.21 32.39
C ASP A 27 18.97 3.91 30.89
N ASP A 28 20.03 3.19 30.55
CA ASP A 28 20.39 2.87 29.16
C ASP A 28 19.30 2.00 28.49
N GLU A 29 18.58 1.22 29.30
CA GLU A 29 17.42 0.42 28.89
C GLU A 29 16.18 1.30 28.64
N LEU A 30 16.14 2.56 29.11
CA LEU A 30 15.00 3.48 28.96
C LEU A 30 13.66 2.94 29.46
N ASN A 31 13.71 2.06 30.48
CA ASN A 31 12.55 1.39 31.09
C ASN A 31 11.47 2.36 31.62
N GLY A 32 11.82 3.62 31.85
CA GLY A 32 10.89 4.67 32.29
C GLY A 32 10.04 5.31 31.18
N TRP A 33 10.25 4.95 29.91
CA TRP A 33 9.65 5.61 28.76
C TRP A 33 8.78 4.67 27.93
N VAL A 34 7.61 5.18 27.52
CA VAL A 34 6.62 4.44 26.73
C VAL A 34 6.11 5.28 25.57
N HIS A 35 5.62 4.62 24.52
CA HIS A 35 4.96 5.30 23.41
C HIS A 35 3.57 5.83 23.84
N HIS A 36 3.38 7.15 23.77
CA HIS A 36 2.11 7.80 24.08
C HIS A 36 1.21 8.04 22.84
N VAL A 37 1.70 7.68 21.64
CA VAL A 37 0.99 7.78 20.36
C VAL A 37 1.00 6.41 19.69
N GLN A 38 -0.08 6.07 19.00
CA GLN A 38 -0.22 4.82 18.25
C GLN A 38 0.83 4.72 17.14
N TYR A 39 1.33 3.52 16.91
CA TYR A 39 2.24 3.21 15.82
C TYR A 39 1.63 3.58 14.46
N ILE A 40 2.46 4.12 13.56
CA ILE A 40 2.07 4.44 12.18
C ILE A 40 2.48 3.26 11.31
N LEU A 41 1.51 2.61 10.71
CA LEU A 41 1.72 1.51 9.77
C LEU A 41 2.44 2.01 8.50
N PRO A 42 3.10 1.13 7.73
CA PRO A 42 3.70 1.51 6.45
C PRO A 42 2.69 2.13 5.46
N GLU A 43 1.40 1.84 5.63
CA GLU A 43 0.30 2.46 4.86
C GLU A 43 0.14 3.97 5.15
N GLY A 44 0.76 4.48 6.22
CA GLY A 44 0.66 5.89 6.65
C GLY A 44 -0.53 6.17 7.57
N ARG A 45 -1.17 5.15 8.14
CA ARG A 45 -2.31 5.27 9.06
C ARG A 45 -2.02 4.55 10.38
N ALA A 46 -2.72 4.92 11.45
CA ALA A 46 -2.63 4.26 12.76
C ALA A 46 -3.49 2.98 12.85
N LYS A 47 -4.37 2.77 11.88
CA LYS A 47 -5.22 1.59 11.74
C LYS A 47 -5.20 1.15 10.28
N TRP A 48 -5.02 -0.14 10.07
CA TRP A 48 -5.00 -0.74 8.74
C TRP A 48 -6.36 -0.56 8.07
N TRP A 49 -6.37 -0.11 6.82
CA TRP A 49 -7.62 0.05 6.07
C TRP A 49 -7.71 -0.99 4.95
N HIS A 50 -8.70 -1.88 5.04
CA HIS A 50 -9.00 -2.84 4.00
C HIS A 50 -10.14 -2.34 3.09
N PRO A 51 -9.90 -2.05 1.80
CA PRO A 51 -10.96 -2.03 0.81
C PRO A 51 -11.50 -3.47 0.65
N GLY A 52 -12.82 -3.63 0.65
CA GLY A 52 -13.51 -4.90 0.91
C GLY A 52 -13.06 -6.19 0.19
N GLU A 53 -13.30 -7.29 0.91
CA GLU A 53 -13.30 -8.74 0.61
C GLU A 53 -12.04 -9.44 0.05
N ASN A 54 -10.95 -8.78 -0.34
CA ASN A 54 -9.69 -9.51 -0.56
C ASN A 54 -8.50 -8.65 -0.16
N ALA A 55 -7.96 -8.91 1.03
CA ALA A 55 -6.66 -8.41 1.40
C ALA A 55 -5.78 -9.58 1.82
N ASP A 56 -5.33 -10.36 0.83
CA ASP A 56 -4.27 -11.36 0.98
C ASP A 56 -2.89 -10.71 1.25
N LYS A 57 -2.86 -9.49 1.82
CA LYS A 57 -1.63 -8.83 2.25
C LYS A 57 -1.42 -9.16 3.72
N GLU A 58 -0.21 -9.62 4.06
CA GLU A 58 0.23 -9.79 5.44
C GLU A 58 -0.07 -8.50 6.21
N GLU A 59 -1.04 -8.58 7.13
CA GLU A 59 -1.41 -7.48 8.00
C GLU A 59 -0.26 -7.25 8.98
N GLU A 60 0.43 -6.13 8.84
CA GLU A 60 1.47 -5.76 9.79
C GLU A 60 0.77 -5.21 11.04
N GLU A 61 0.80 -5.98 12.13
CA GLU A 61 0.29 -5.52 13.42
C GLU A 61 1.29 -4.53 14.03
N GLY A 62 0.91 -3.25 14.05
CA GLY A 62 1.69 -2.20 14.69
C GLY A 62 1.82 -2.41 16.20
N SER A 63 2.86 -1.83 16.82
CA SER A 63 3.02 -1.93 18.27
C SER A 63 1.89 -1.25 19.04
N SER A 64 1.47 -1.85 20.16
CA SER A 64 0.41 -1.33 21.03
C SER A 64 0.78 -0.02 21.72
N LEU A 65 -0.22 0.79 22.07
CA LEU A 65 0.01 1.99 22.90
C LEU A 65 0.63 1.62 24.25
N LEU A 66 1.50 2.49 24.77
CA LEU A 66 2.21 2.34 26.04
C LEU A 66 3.23 1.19 26.06
N THR A 67 3.61 0.67 24.89
CA THR A 67 4.75 -0.24 24.76
C THR A 67 6.04 0.48 25.22
N PRO A 68 6.88 -0.15 26.06
CA PRO A 68 8.18 0.38 26.43
C PRO A 68 9.05 0.66 25.21
N ILE A 69 9.83 1.73 25.28
CA ILE A 69 10.67 2.16 24.16
C ILE A 69 11.89 1.25 23.93
N ASP A 70 12.16 0.30 24.83
CA ASP A 70 13.30 -0.61 24.72
C ASP A 70 13.17 -1.60 23.55
N GLY A 71 11.94 -1.93 23.13
CA GLY A 71 11.67 -2.88 22.05
C GLY A 71 11.74 -2.31 20.63
N VAL A 72 12.18 -1.06 20.43
CA VAL A 72 12.29 -0.48 19.08
C VAL A 72 13.51 -1.00 18.33
N ALA A 73 13.37 -1.17 17.02
CA ALA A 73 14.41 -1.70 16.16
C ALA A 73 15.73 -0.90 16.28
N GLU A 74 16.83 -1.61 16.50
CA GLU A 74 18.18 -1.03 16.48
C GLU A 74 18.53 -0.55 15.06
N ILE A 75 19.02 0.68 14.95
CA ILE A 75 19.48 1.25 13.68
C ILE A 75 20.98 0.99 13.59
N GLN A 76 21.39 0.14 12.65
CA GLN A 76 22.80 -0.08 12.32
C GLN A 76 23.70 -0.33 13.55
N THR A 77 23.25 -1.19 14.48
CA THR A 77 23.92 -1.53 15.77
C THR A 77 23.88 -0.46 16.87
N THR A 78 23.13 0.62 16.67
CA THR A 78 22.89 1.65 17.69
C THR A 78 21.43 1.62 18.16
N LYS A 79 21.23 1.73 19.48
CA LYS A 79 19.90 1.86 20.06
C LYS A 79 19.22 3.11 19.50
N ALA A 80 17.95 3.01 19.12
CA ALA A 80 17.22 4.11 18.49
C ALA A 80 17.06 5.33 19.41
N TRP A 81 17.12 5.12 20.73
CA TRP A 81 17.04 6.17 21.75
C TRP A 81 18.23 6.11 22.68
N GLY A 82 18.79 7.27 23.01
CA GLY A 82 19.84 7.43 24.00
C GLY A 82 19.49 8.57 24.94
N ALA A 83 19.62 8.31 26.25
CA ALA A 83 19.40 9.32 27.26
C ALA A 83 20.48 10.42 27.16
N LYS A 84 20.07 11.69 27.08
CA LYS A 84 21.00 12.83 27.00
C LYS A 84 20.88 13.70 28.25
N ILE A 85 21.99 13.87 28.95
CA ILE A 85 22.11 14.88 30.01
C ILE A 85 22.20 16.25 29.33
N SER A 86 21.43 17.22 29.84
CA SER A 86 21.34 18.58 29.26
C SER A 86 22.66 19.36 29.27
N SER A 87 23.67 18.89 29.98
CA SER A 87 24.96 19.57 30.17
C SER A 87 26.10 18.89 29.40
N HIS A 88 26.56 19.59 28.36
CA HIS A 88 27.80 19.39 27.56
C HIS A 88 27.78 18.41 26.37
N LEU A 89 27.20 18.94 25.28
CA LEU A 89 27.86 19.08 23.96
C LEU A 89 28.06 17.82 23.12
N ILE A 90 27.06 17.43 22.31
CA ILE A 90 27.28 16.73 21.03
C ILE A 90 26.25 17.20 19.98
N ARG A 91 26.72 17.89 18.94
CA ARG A 91 25.97 18.32 17.74
C ARG A 91 25.94 17.26 16.62
N GLN A 92 26.47 16.08 16.87
CA GLN A 92 26.81 15.10 15.85
C GLN A 92 26.17 13.74 16.15
N LEU A 93 24.86 13.60 15.94
CA LEU A 93 24.25 12.33 15.53
C LEU A 93 22.80 12.59 15.13
N ALA A 94 22.57 12.69 13.82
CA ALA A 94 21.27 12.59 13.17
C ALA A 94 21.55 12.20 11.71
N CYS A 95 21.84 10.93 11.47
CA CYS A 95 21.97 10.38 10.13
C CYS A 95 20.87 9.35 9.99
N ALA A 96 19.90 9.63 9.12
CA ALA A 96 18.93 8.64 8.65
C ALA A 96 19.44 8.10 7.31
N ASP A 97 19.23 6.81 7.07
CA ASP A 97 19.52 6.21 5.78
C ASP A 97 18.59 6.82 4.73
N TYR A 98 19.15 7.68 3.88
CA TYR A 98 18.45 8.31 2.80
C TYR A 98 18.91 7.72 1.48
N GLU A 99 18.04 6.93 0.86
CA GLU A 99 18.21 6.46 -0.52
C GLU A 99 17.23 7.22 -1.42
N PRO A 100 17.69 7.94 -2.45
CA PRO A 100 16.82 8.71 -3.32
C PRO A 100 15.91 7.77 -4.14
N GLU A 101 14.65 8.16 -4.32
CA GLU A 101 13.71 7.41 -5.16
C GLU A 101 14.22 7.35 -6.61
N LEU A 102 14.30 6.13 -7.15
CA LEU A 102 14.59 5.92 -8.57
C LEU A 102 13.42 6.44 -9.43
N PRO A 103 13.67 6.92 -10.65
CA PRO A 103 12.59 7.30 -11.56
C PRO A 103 11.62 6.11 -11.75
N PRO A 104 10.32 6.36 -11.89
CA PRO A 104 9.34 5.29 -12.05
C PRO A 104 9.66 4.47 -13.30
N LEU A 105 9.38 3.17 -13.23
CA LEU A 105 9.53 2.28 -14.38
C LEU A 105 8.67 2.79 -15.54
N SER A 106 9.21 2.73 -16.76
CA SER A 106 8.43 3.02 -17.97
C SER A 106 7.25 2.06 -18.05
N THR A 107 6.07 2.57 -18.41
CA THR A 107 4.89 1.73 -18.62
C THR A 107 5.12 0.80 -19.79
N ASN A 108 4.67 -0.46 -19.67
CA ASN A 108 4.69 -1.39 -20.79
C ASN A 108 3.84 -0.84 -21.95
N GLU A 109 4.36 -0.95 -23.16
CA GLU A 109 3.56 -0.69 -24.36
C GLU A 109 2.41 -1.70 -24.42
N TYR A 110 1.31 -1.28 -25.04
CA TYR A 110 0.20 -2.17 -25.30
C TYR A 110 0.72 -3.35 -26.13
N ARG A 111 0.31 -4.58 -25.80
CA ARG A 111 0.62 -5.72 -26.65
C ARG A 111 -0.09 -5.50 -27.98
N ASP A 112 0.67 -5.13 -29.00
CA ASP A 112 0.13 -4.91 -30.34
C ASP A 112 -0.52 -6.22 -30.81
N GLY A 113 -1.86 -6.23 -30.84
CA GLY A 113 -2.62 -7.36 -31.32
C GLY A 113 -2.48 -7.43 -32.83
N SER A 114 -2.20 -8.62 -33.37
CA SER A 114 -2.20 -8.86 -34.82
C SER A 114 -3.62 -8.83 -35.43
N GLU A 115 -4.48 -7.91 -34.96
CA GLU A 115 -5.92 -7.87 -35.25
C GLU A 115 -6.28 -7.04 -36.50
N ILE A 116 -5.31 -6.37 -37.15
CA ILE A 116 -5.54 -5.79 -38.48
C ILE A 116 -5.26 -6.82 -39.58
N GLY A 117 -6.04 -7.91 -39.58
CA GLY A 117 -6.15 -8.77 -40.76
C GLY A 117 -7.17 -8.16 -41.71
N GLU A 118 -6.73 -7.71 -42.89
CA GLU A 118 -7.63 -7.38 -44.00
C GLU A 118 -8.44 -8.63 -44.35
N ALA A 119 -9.77 -8.54 -44.35
CA ALA A 119 -10.61 -9.65 -44.76
C ALA A 119 -10.30 -9.97 -46.23
N GLU A 120 -10.04 -11.24 -46.55
CA GLU A 120 -9.77 -11.66 -47.93
C GLU A 120 -10.96 -11.30 -48.83
N ASP A 121 -10.68 -10.65 -49.97
CA ASP A 121 -11.70 -10.30 -50.95
C ASP A 121 -12.43 -11.58 -51.41
N PRO A 122 -13.78 -11.57 -51.51
CA PRO A 122 -14.55 -12.73 -51.94
C PRO A 122 -14.17 -13.14 -53.36
N SER A 123 -14.16 -14.46 -53.61
CA SER A 123 -13.83 -15.01 -54.93
C SER A 123 -14.89 -14.64 -55.98
N PRO A 124 -14.52 -14.38 -57.24
CA PRO A 124 -15.46 -14.09 -58.34
C PRO A 124 -16.53 -15.17 -58.56
N GLU A 125 -16.27 -16.42 -58.16
CA GLU A 125 -17.25 -17.51 -58.24
C GLU A 125 -18.38 -17.37 -57.22
N GLU A 126 -18.09 -16.84 -56.02
CA GLU A 126 -19.10 -16.63 -54.98
C GLU A 126 -19.98 -15.42 -55.32
N GLU A 127 -19.40 -14.35 -55.86
CA GLU A 127 -20.16 -13.21 -56.38
C GLU A 127 -21.09 -13.61 -57.53
N ALA A 128 -20.62 -14.47 -58.45
CA ALA A 128 -21.44 -14.98 -59.55
C ALA A 128 -22.62 -15.83 -59.05
N LYS A 129 -22.42 -16.59 -57.97
CA LYS A 129 -23.46 -17.42 -57.35
C LYS A 129 -24.49 -16.60 -56.59
N VAL A 130 -24.07 -15.53 -55.91
CA VAL A 130 -24.99 -14.56 -55.29
C VAL A 130 -25.81 -13.84 -56.35
N ARG A 131 -25.18 -13.37 -57.43
CA ARG A 131 -25.89 -12.73 -58.55
C ARG A 131 -26.89 -13.67 -59.22
N ALA A 132 -26.50 -14.92 -59.46
CA ALA A 132 -27.38 -15.93 -60.05
C ALA A 132 -28.53 -16.35 -59.11
N ALA A 133 -28.40 -16.17 -57.80
CA ALA A 133 -29.46 -16.42 -56.83
C ALA A 133 -30.41 -15.22 -56.66
N GLU A 134 -29.94 -13.99 -56.92
CA GLU A 134 -30.75 -12.76 -56.82
C GLU A 134 -31.50 -12.44 -58.13
N GLU A 135 -30.94 -12.79 -59.31
CA GLU A 135 -31.63 -12.64 -60.60
C GLU A 135 -33.00 -13.36 -60.69
N PRO A 136 -33.21 -14.60 -60.21
CA PRO A 136 -34.55 -15.20 -60.22
C PRO A 136 -35.49 -14.57 -59.18
N ALA A 137 -34.97 -13.91 -58.14
CA ALA A 137 -35.80 -13.25 -57.12
C ALA A 137 -36.30 -11.86 -57.56
N ALA A 138 -35.60 -11.20 -58.50
CA ALA A 138 -36.06 -9.96 -59.11
C ALA A 138 -37.17 -10.18 -60.16
N ASP A 139 -37.26 -11.37 -60.77
CA ASP A 139 -38.27 -11.70 -61.79
C ASP A 139 -39.62 -12.17 -61.19
N GLU A 140 -39.63 -12.72 -59.97
CA GLU A 140 -40.87 -13.17 -59.31
C GLU A 140 -41.69 -12.05 -58.61
N GLY A 141 -41.23 -10.78 -58.69
CA GLY A 141 -41.89 -9.62 -58.06
C GLY A 141 -42.78 -8.76 -58.99
N GLU A 142 -42.74 -8.96 -60.31
CA GLU A 142 -43.38 -8.06 -61.29
C GLU A 142 -44.40 -8.73 -62.24
N GLU A 143 -45.27 -9.64 -61.79
CA GLU A 143 -46.51 -9.90 -62.56
C GLU A 143 -47.68 -10.39 -61.67
N LYS A 144 -48.57 -9.46 -61.29
CA LYS A 144 -50.00 -9.47 -61.69
C LYS A 144 -50.82 -8.39 -60.95
N LYS A 145 -51.26 -7.41 -61.72
CA LYS A 145 -52.51 -6.67 -61.55
C LYS A 145 -53.63 -7.43 -62.25
#